data_AF-Q6YZC7-F1
#
_entry.id   AF-Q6YZC7-F1
#
_cell.length_a   1.000
_cell.length_b   1.000
_cell.length_c   1.000
_cell.angle_alpha   90.00
_cell.angle_beta   90.00
_cell.angle_gamma   90.00
#
_symmetry.space_group_name_H-M   'P 1'
#
loop_
_entity.id
_entity.type
_entity.pdbx_description
1 polymer ?
#
loop_
_entity_poly.entity_id
_entity_poly.type
_entity_poly.pdbx_seq_one_letter_code
_entity_poly.pdbx_strand_id
1 'polypeptide(L)'
;MARSGGELVVVEEDDEYAKLVRRMNPPSVVIDNDSCDSATVIRVDRVKKHGILLEAVQVLVDLNLVITKAYISSDGNWFMDVFNVTDQDGNKVQNKEVTDCIKKCLESEDYLVLPASSPAGGAAPSEETTCIELTGTDRPGLLSEVCAVLASLRCNIVNAEVWTHDRRAAAVIQITDEATGLPVRDGGRLSQLQELLGNVMQGDGDGGGDSRKGSTAVSLGAANAERRLHRLMLDDGDAGRCGEERGGVAAAKAKAKVVVMDCTERRYTVVILRCRDRPRLLFDTLCALTDLHYVVFHGTVDAEGGSAKEAYQEYYVRHVDGHPVRCDAERLRLVRCLEAAVERRASDGLELEVKTEDRAGLLSEITRVFRENSLSIIRAVITTKDGEADDTFYVSDAYGNPVDGKAMEALGEQLGHAVLRVKSNGRAAINRAEDSGGGGAAAIIGNLLKGSFQGFRLIRSYS
;
A
#
# COMPACT_ATOMS: atom_id res chain seq x y z
N MET A 1 53.14 11.05 22.66
CA MET A 1 52.35 10.61 21.49
C MET A 1 52.86 9.21 21.15
N ALA A 2 52.09 8.13 21.05
CA ALA A 2 50.68 7.95 20.78
C ALA A 2 50.12 6.79 21.61
N ARG A 3 48.90 6.93 22.14
CA ARG A 3 48.09 5.82 22.66
C ARG A 3 47.42 5.20 21.44
N SER A 4 47.82 4.00 21.00
CA SER A 4 47.07 3.27 19.98
C SER A 4 45.87 2.61 20.65
N GLY A 5 44.70 3.25 20.56
CA GLY A 5 43.44 2.58 20.85
C GLY A 5 43.22 1.51 19.80
N GLY A 6 43.32 0.24 20.21
CA GLY A 6 42.84 -0.87 19.39
C GLY A 6 41.33 -0.78 19.33
N GLU A 7 40.81 -0.36 18.18
CA GLU A 7 39.39 -0.44 17.87
C GLU A 7 39.05 -1.93 17.78
N LEU A 8 38.26 -2.42 18.74
CA LEU A 8 37.71 -3.76 18.74
C LEU A 8 36.73 -3.85 17.57
N VAL A 9 37.24 -4.29 16.43
CA VAL A 9 36.40 -4.67 15.29
C VAL A 9 35.70 -5.96 15.69
N VAL A 10 34.43 -5.87 16.04
CA VAL A 10 33.54 -7.03 16.21
C VAL A 10 33.27 -7.56 14.80
N VAL A 11 34.19 -8.37 14.28
CA VAL A 11 34.10 -8.99 12.95
C VAL A 11 33.30 -10.29 13.07
N GLU A 12 32.09 -10.26 12.52
CA GLU A 12 31.45 -11.35 11.73
C GLU A 12 31.26 -12.76 12.31
N GLU A 13 31.46 -13.04 13.60
CA GLU A 13 31.05 -14.35 14.15
C GLU A 13 29.54 -14.60 14.01
N ASP A 14 28.71 -13.55 14.15
CA ASP A 14 27.26 -13.63 13.91
C ASP A 14 26.93 -13.98 12.44
N ASP A 15 27.81 -13.63 11.49
CA ASP A 15 27.58 -13.87 10.07
C ASP A 15 27.91 -15.31 9.67
N GLU A 16 28.97 -15.91 10.21
CA GLU A 16 29.28 -17.33 9.93
C GLU A 16 28.22 -18.27 10.51
N TYR A 17 27.75 -18.04 11.74
CA TYR A 17 26.68 -18.86 12.32
C TYR A 17 25.37 -18.69 11.54
N ALA A 18 25.01 -17.47 11.16
CA ALA A 18 23.83 -17.21 10.33
C ALA A 18 23.95 -17.89 8.95
N LYS A 19 25.12 -17.83 8.31
CA LYS A 19 25.42 -18.54 7.06
C LYS A 19 25.30 -20.06 7.23
N LEU A 20 25.79 -20.62 8.33
CA LEU A 20 25.67 -22.05 8.62
C LEU A 20 24.21 -22.47 8.79
N VAL A 21 23.43 -21.73 9.57
CA VAL A 21 21.98 -22.00 9.75
C VAL A 21 21.23 -21.93 8.41
N ARG A 22 21.56 -20.95 7.55
CA ARG A 22 21.01 -20.84 6.18
C ARG A 22 21.40 -22.00 5.28
N ARG A 23 22.65 -22.48 5.35
CA ARG A 23 23.12 -23.63 4.58
C ARG A 23 22.49 -24.95 5.05
N MET A 24 22.12 -25.05 6.33
CA MET A 24 21.54 -26.29 6.88
C MET A 24 20.09 -26.50 6.48
N ASN A 25 19.27 -25.43 6.36
CA ASN A 25 17.97 -25.54 5.67
C ASN A 25 17.76 -24.32 4.76
N PRO A 26 17.90 -24.47 3.43
CA PRO A 26 17.66 -23.38 2.50
C PRO A 26 16.20 -22.91 2.58
N PRO A 27 15.91 -21.65 2.18
CA PRO A 27 14.53 -21.20 2.06
C PRO A 27 13.75 -22.18 1.17
N SER A 28 12.58 -22.59 1.63
CA SER A 28 11.77 -23.58 0.91
C SER A 28 10.35 -23.07 0.72
N VAL A 29 9.85 -23.19 -0.50
CA VAL A 29 8.50 -22.74 -0.87
C VAL A 29 7.72 -23.91 -1.43
N VAL A 30 6.72 -24.34 -0.66
CA VAL A 30 5.83 -25.42 -1.07
C VAL A 30 4.49 -24.83 -1.45
N ILE A 31 4.10 -25.07 -2.71
CA ILE A 31 2.81 -24.68 -3.26
C ILE A 31 1.96 -25.94 -3.37
N ASP A 32 0.79 -25.90 -2.74
CA ASP A 32 -0.14 -27.02 -2.64
C ASP A 32 -1.54 -26.57 -3.08
N ASN A 33 -2.12 -27.30 -4.04
CA ASN A 33 -3.46 -27.07 -4.56
C ASN A 33 -4.49 -28.10 -4.04
N ASP A 34 -4.07 -29.05 -3.22
CA ASP A 34 -4.90 -30.16 -2.73
C ASP A 34 -5.40 -29.93 -1.30
N SER A 35 -4.64 -29.23 -0.44
CA SER A 35 -5.01 -29.02 0.97
C SER A 35 -6.25 -28.15 1.20
N CYS A 36 -6.64 -27.31 0.25
CA CYS A 36 -7.81 -26.42 0.37
C CYS A 36 -8.61 -26.47 -0.93
N ASP A 37 -9.93 -26.63 -0.86
CA ASP A 37 -10.77 -26.76 -2.06
C ASP A 37 -10.93 -25.44 -2.85
N SER A 38 -10.88 -24.30 -2.16
CA SER A 38 -11.16 -22.98 -2.73
C SER A 38 -9.93 -22.13 -3.07
N ALA A 39 -8.75 -22.49 -2.56
CA ALA A 39 -7.54 -21.66 -2.70
C ALA A 39 -6.27 -22.49 -2.87
N THR A 40 -5.24 -21.87 -3.44
CA THR A 40 -3.88 -22.41 -3.50
C THR A 40 -3.17 -22.07 -2.19
N VAL A 41 -2.60 -23.08 -1.52
CA VAL A 41 -1.86 -22.90 -0.27
C VAL A 41 -0.38 -22.75 -0.59
N ILE A 42 0.22 -21.62 -0.19
CA ILE A 42 1.64 -21.35 -0.33
C ILE A 42 2.25 -21.37 1.07
N ARG A 43 3.15 -22.31 1.33
CA ARG A 43 3.93 -22.39 2.57
C ARG A 43 5.36 -21.95 2.30
N VAL A 44 5.81 -20.98 3.08
CA VAL A 44 7.12 -20.33 2.96
C VAL A 44 7.87 -20.55 4.26
N ASP A 45 8.97 -21.30 4.19
CA ASP A 45 9.88 -21.49 5.32
C ASP A 45 11.17 -20.71 5.06
N ARG A 46 11.52 -19.76 5.92
CA ARG A 46 12.74 -18.95 5.79
C ARG A 46 13.47 -18.75 7.11
N VAL A 47 14.79 -18.55 7.01
CA VAL A 47 15.62 -18.16 8.17
C VAL A 47 15.25 -16.75 8.60
N LYS A 48 15.22 -16.53 9.91
CA LYS A 48 14.86 -15.25 10.53
C LYS A 48 15.73 -14.09 10.04
N LYS A 49 15.09 -13.12 9.39
CA LYS A 49 15.61 -11.78 9.07
C LYS A 49 14.45 -10.78 9.16
N HIS A 50 14.77 -9.54 9.53
CA HIS A 50 13.78 -8.47 9.57
C HIS A 50 13.24 -8.18 8.15
N GLY A 51 11.94 -7.88 8.02
CA GLY A 51 11.30 -7.51 6.75
C GLY A 51 10.80 -8.66 5.87
N ILE A 52 11.19 -9.91 6.16
CA ILE A 52 10.88 -11.09 5.33
C ILE A 52 9.39 -11.28 5.03
N LEU A 53 8.53 -11.08 6.03
CA LEU A 53 7.08 -11.30 5.86
C LEU A 53 6.49 -10.29 4.86
N LEU A 54 6.86 -9.01 4.98
CA LEU A 54 6.38 -7.98 4.07
C LEU A 54 6.91 -8.22 2.65
N GLU A 55 8.15 -8.68 2.52
CA GLU A 55 8.74 -9.08 1.23
C GLU A 55 7.94 -10.22 0.57
N ALA A 56 7.57 -11.25 1.33
CA ALA A 56 6.75 -12.35 0.80
C ALA A 56 5.39 -11.85 0.31
N VAL A 57 4.72 -11.00 1.09
CA VAL A 57 3.42 -10.45 0.73
C VAL A 57 3.53 -9.50 -0.47
N GLN A 58 4.60 -8.71 -0.58
CA GLN A 58 4.85 -7.86 -1.75
C GLN A 58 4.91 -8.68 -3.03
N VAL A 59 5.67 -9.79 -3.04
CA VAL A 59 5.77 -10.67 -4.21
C VAL A 59 4.40 -11.20 -4.63
N LEU A 60 3.57 -11.64 -3.68
CA LEU A 60 2.23 -12.14 -3.98
C LEU A 60 1.32 -11.02 -4.53
N VAL A 61 1.41 -9.81 -3.99
CA VAL A 61 0.64 -8.65 -4.45
C VAL A 61 1.07 -8.20 -5.84
N ASP A 62 2.37 -8.15 -6.12
CA ASP A 62 2.92 -7.75 -7.42
C ASP A 62 2.57 -8.77 -8.52
N LEU A 63 2.38 -10.04 -8.16
CA LEU A 63 1.82 -11.10 -9.02
C LEU A 63 0.29 -11.03 -9.15
N ASN A 64 -0.35 -9.99 -8.60
CA ASN A 64 -1.80 -9.80 -8.57
C ASN A 64 -2.55 -10.98 -7.97
N LEU A 65 -2.01 -11.61 -6.93
CA LEU A 65 -2.71 -12.64 -6.18
C LEU A 65 -3.49 -12.03 -5.01
N VAL A 66 -4.63 -12.63 -4.70
CA VAL A 66 -5.48 -12.24 -3.57
C VAL A 66 -5.23 -13.21 -2.42
N ILE A 67 -4.79 -12.68 -1.27
CA ILE A 67 -4.59 -13.48 -0.06
C ILE A 67 -5.91 -13.49 0.73
N THR A 68 -6.52 -14.67 0.84
CA THR A 68 -7.80 -14.87 1.55
C THR A 68 -7.59 -15.25 3.01
N LYS A 69 -6.55 -16.03 3.29
CA LYS A 69 -6.10 -16.35 4.65
C LYS A 69 -4.59 -16.33 4.74
N ALA A 70 -4.08 -16.00 5.92
CA ALA A 70 -2.67 -16.19 6.22
C ALA A 70 -2.45 -16.62 7.67
N TYR A 71 -1.44 -17.46 7.87
CA TYR A 71 -0.92 -17.85 9.17
C TYR A 71 0.57 -17.56 9.20
N ILE A 72 1.00 -16.82 10.21
CA ILE A 72 2.37 -16.38 10.38
C ILE A 72 2.86 -16.95 11.69
N SER A 73 4.01 -17.62 11.69
CA SER A 73 4.67 -18.04 12.93
C SER A 73 6.17 -17.90 12.84
N SER A 74 6.75 -17.32 13.89
CA SER A 74 8.19 -17.16 14.08
C SER A 74 8.59 -17.83 15.38
N ASP A 75 9.23 -18.98 15.26
CA ASP A 75 9.73 -19.75 16.40
C ASP A 75 11.23 -19.98 16.23
N GLY A 76 12.00 -19.59 17.25
CA GLY A 76 13.46 -19.63 17.20
C GLY A 76 14.04 -18.75 16.09
N ASN A 77 14.79 -19.38 15.19
CA ASN A 77 15.49 -18.73 14.07
C ASN A 77 14.78 -18.90 12.73
N TRP A 78 13.48 -19.24 12.73
CA TRP A 78 12.72 -19.58 11.52
C TRP A 78 11.39 -18.83 11.46
N PHE A 79 10.97 -18.49 10.25
CA PHE A 79 9.61 -18.05 9.91
C PHE A 79 8.94 -19.13 9.07
N MET A 80 7.75 -19.53 9.48
CA MET A 80 6.85 -20.37 8.71
C MET A 80 5.59 -19.55 8.45
N ASP A 81 5.44 -19.15 7.20
CA ASP A 81 4.29 -18.37 6.74
C ASP A 81 3.47 -19.20 5.76
N VAL A 82 2.16 -19.26 5.98
CA VAL A 82 1.21 -19.98 5.12
C VAL A 82 0.20 -18.98 4.58
N PHE A 83 0.07 -18.91 3.26
CA PHE A 83 -0.86 -18.02 2.57
C PHE A 83 -1.82 -18.85 1.73
N ASN A 84 -3.13 -18.63 1.91
CA ASN A 84 -4.14 -19.12 0.99
C ASN A 84 -4.37 -18.02 -0.05
N VAL A 85 -4.09 -18.32 -1.31
CA VAL A 85 -4.16 -17.36 -2.40
C VAL A 85 -5.10 -17.81 -3.51
N THR A 86 -5.70 -16.84 -4.17
CA THR A 86 -6.45 -17.00 -5.42
C THR A 86 -5.95 -16.02 -6.45
N ASP A 87 -6.31 -16.22 -7.72
CA ASP A 87 -6.26 -15.15 -8.71
C ASP A 87 -7.30 -14.06 -8.40
N GLN A 88 -7.36 -13.01 -9.24
CA GLN A 88 -8.32 -11.91 -9.11
C GLN A 88 -9.78 -12.35 -9.34
N ASP A 89 -9.98 -13.49 -10.01
CA ASP A 89 -11.30 -14.08 -10.30
C ASP A 89 -11.75 -15.06 -9.20
N GLY A 90 -10.91 -15.30 -8.17
CA GLY A 90 -11.19 -16.18 -7.05
C GLY A 90 -10.86 -17.65 -7.31
N ASN A 91 -10.17 -17.99 -8.40
CA ASN A 91 -9.77 -19.36 -8.71
C ASN A 91 -8.39 -19.69 -8.14
N LYS A 92 -8.12 -21.00 -8.02
CA LYS A 92 -6.78 -21.50 -7.69
C LYS A 92 -5.76 -21.13 -8.76
N VAL A 93 -4.54 -20.84 -8.32
CA VAL A 93 -3.40 -20.61 -9.21
C VAL A 93 -2.94 -21.94 -9.79
N GLN A 94 -3.38 -22.22 -11.03
CA GLN A 94 -3.01 -23.43 -11.77
C GLN A 94 -1.88 -23.20 -12.78
N ASN A 95 -1.62 -21.94 -13.16
CA ASN A 95 -0.59 -21.63 -14.14
C ASN A 95 0.80 -21.96 -13.57
N LYS A 96 1.48 -22.93 -14.20
CA LYS A 96 2.82 -23.39 -13.81
C LYS A 96 3.85 -22.27 -13.85
N GLU A 97 3.76 -21.36 -14.82
CA GLU A 97 4.68 -20.23 -14.96
C GLU A 97 4.57 -19.29 -13.75
N VAL A 98 3.35 -19.04 -13.29
CA VAL A 98 3.09 -18.22 -12.10
C VAL A 98 3.60 -18.96 -10.86
N THR A 99 3.33 -20.26 -10.71
CA THR A 99 3.82 -21.02 -9.54
C THR A 99 5.34 -21.13 -9.50
N ASP A 100 5.99 -21.30 -10.65
CA ASP A 100 7.45 -21.35 -10.73
C ASP A 100 8.05 -19.97 -10.48
N CYS A 101 7.38 -18.90 -10.93
CA CYS A 101 7.75 -17.53 -10.60
C CYS A 101 7.67 -17.28 -9.09
N ILE A 102 6.58 -17.67 -8.43
CA ILE A 102 6.42 -17.56 -6.97
C ILE A 102 7.57 -18.25 -6.25
N LYS A 103 7.85 -19.52 -6.57
CA LYS A 103 8.95 -20.28 -5.96
C LYS A 103 10.27 -19.56 -6.16
N LYS A 104 10.60 -19.22 -7.40
CA LYS A 104 11.86 -18.53 -7.73
C LYS A 104 12.02 -17.21 -6.97
N CYS A 105 10.96 -16.41 -6.87
CA CYS A 105 11.01 -15.10 -6.22
C CYS A 105 11.09 -15.21 -4.69
N LEU A 106 10.41 -16.19 -4.10
CA LEU A 106 10.37 -16.38 -2.64
C LEU A 106 11.55 -17.20 -2.10
N GLU A 107 12.15 -18.07 -2.91
CA GLU A 107 13.36 -18.85 -2.57
C GLU A 107 14.66 -18.07 -2.84
N SER A 108 14.62 -17.00 -3.65
CA SER A 108 15.78 -16.12 -3.88
C SER A 108 16.18 -15.36 -2.61
N GLU A 109 17.49 -15.28 -2.33
CA GLU A 109 18.05 -14.42 -1.27
C GLU A 109 18.12 -12.94 -1.69
N ASP A 110 18.17 -12.67 -3.01
CA ASP A 110 18.28 -11.34 -3.62
C ASP A 110 16.97 -10.98 -4.34
N TYR A 111 16.07 -10.24 -3.69
CA TYR A 111 14.77 -9.85 -4.27
C TYR A 111 14.69 -8.37 -4.71
N LEU A 112 15.78 -7.63 -4.93
CA LEU A 112 15.60 -6.23 -5.37
C LEU A 112 14.85 -6.05 -6.72
N VAL A 113 14.50 -7.11 -7.45
CA VAL A 113 13.71 -7.03 -8.69
C VAL A 113 12.90 -8.33 -8.89
N LEU A 114 11.59 -8.25 -9.07
CA LEU A 114 10.87 -9.34 -9.76
C LEU A 114 11.42 -9.42 -11.18
N PRO A 115 11.85 -10.58 -11.69
CA PRO A 115 12.11 -10.69 -13.11
C PRO A 115 10.77 -10.41 -13.80
N ALA A 116 10.67 -9.26 -14.48
CA ALA A 116 9.62 -9.03 -15.43
C ALA A 116 9.53 -10.31 -16.27
N SER A 117 8.36 -10.91 -16.32
CA SER A 117 8.06 -12.03 -17.19
C SER A 117 8.21 -11.55 -18.63
N SER A 118 9.46 -11.43 -19.08
CA SER A 118 9.84 -11.16 -20.45
C SER A 118 10.43 -12.46 -20.98
N PRO A 119 9.72 -13.15 -21.90
CA PRO A 119 10.28 -14.27 -22.62
C PRO A 119 11.46 -13.75 -23.47
N ALA A 120 12.66 -14.24 -23.18
CA ALA A 120 13.85 -14.15 -24.03
C ALA A 120 14.41 -12.74 -24.34
N GLY A 121 15.42 -12.31 -23.57
CA GLY A 121 16.35 -11.26 -23.99
C GLY A 121 16.80 -10.38 -22.82
N GLY A 122 18.06 -10.48 -22.42
CA GLY A 122 18.57 -9.82 -21.23
C GLY A 122 18.51 -8.28 -21.27
N ALA A 123 17.94 -7.70 -20.23
CA ALA A 123 18.30 -6.39 -19.71
C ALA A 123 18.13 -6.41 -18.20
N ALA A 124 19.16 -5.97 -17.48
CA ALA A 124 19.21 -5.79 -16.04
C ALA A 124 18.16 -4.73 -15.60
N PRO A 125 17.89 -4.54 -14.29
CA PRO A 125 16.76 -3.73 -13.83
C PRO A 125 16.67 -2.39 -14.54
N SER A 126 15.44 -2.09 -14.94
CA SER A 126 14.98 -1.04 -15.82
C SER A 126 15.44 0.37 -15.41
N GLU A 127 16.71 0.70 -15.66
CA GLU A 127 17.17 2.08 -15.90
C GLU A 127 16.55 2.65 -17.19
N GLU A 128 15.29 2.32 -17.45
CA GLU A 128 14.50 2.71 -18.62
C GLU A 128 13.67 3.96 -18.31
N THR A 129 13.48 4.28 -17.03
CA THR A 129 12.70 5.44 -16.59
C THR A 129 13.40 6.24 -15.49
N THR A 130 13.10 7.54 -15.45
CA THR A 130 13.44 8.42 -14.33
C THR A 130 12.28 8.44 -13.34
N CYS A 131 12.54 8.20 -12.06
CA CYS A 131 11.55 8.22 -10.99
C CYS A 131 11.51 9.58 -10.29
N ILE A 132 10.32 10.10 -10.07
CA ILE A 132 10.03 11.32 -9.33
C ILE A 132 9.17 10.95 -8.13
N GLU A 133 9.57 11.40 -6.97
CA GLU A 133 8.82 11.26 -5.74
C GLU A 133 8.40 12.63 -5.22
N LEU A 134 7.12 12.76 -4.93
CA LEU A 134 6.52 14.00 -4.43
C LEU A 134 5.81 13.70 -3.11
N THR A 135 5.97 14.58 -2.13
CA THR A 135 5.17 14.57 -0.91
C THR A 135 4.87 16.01 -0.49
N GLY A 136 3.70 16.25 0.10
CA GLY A 136 3.33 17.57 0.60
C GLY A 136 1.86 17.69 0.97
N THR A 137 1.42 18.93 1.16
CA THR A 137 0.02 19.25 1.48
C THR A 137 -0.83 19.20 0.21
N ASP A 138 -1.90 18.41 0.24
CA ASP A 138 -2.86 18.27 -0.84
C ASP A 138 -3.74 19.53 -0.99
N ARG A 139 -4.06 19.87 -2.24
CA ARG A 139 -4.96 20.97 -2.60
C ARG A 139 -5.65 20.70 -3.93
N PRO A 140 -6.86 21.25 -4.16
CA PRO A 140 -7.59 21.05 -5.41
C PRO A 140 -6.74 21.38 -6.65
N GLY A 141 -6.63 20.41 -7.55
CA GLY A 141 -5.89 20.54 -8.80
C GLY A 141 -4.38 20.43 -8.70
N LEU A 142 -3.81 20.01 -7.55
CA LEU A 142 -2.37 19.78 -7.38
C LEU A 142 -1.81 18.85 -8.45
N LEU A 143 -2.45 17.70 -8.69
CA LEU A 143 -2.00 16.74 -9.70
C LEU A 143 -2.00 17.35 -11.10
N SER A 144 -2.99 18.18 -11.43
CA SER A 144 -3.04 18.87 -12.72
C SER A 144 -1.85 19.81 -12.92
N GLU A 145 -1.44 20.52 -11.88
CA GLU A 145 -0.26 21.39 -11.92
C GLU A 145 1.04 20.59 -12.08
N VAL A 146 1.17 19.47 -11.36
CA VAL A 146 2.31 18.55 -11.52
C VAL A 146 2.38 18.03 -12.95
N CYS A 147 1.27 17.53 -13.49
CA CYS A 147 1.20 17.02 -14.86
C CYS A 147 1.48 18.11 -15.90
N ALA A 148 1.04 19.35 -15.66
CA ALA A 148 1.33 20.49 -16.52
C ALA A 148 2.83 20.82 -16.55
N VAL A 149 3.52 20.78 -15.40
CA VAL A 149 4.97 20.96 -15.33
C VAL A 149 5.67 19.87 -16.14
N LEU A 150 5.33 18.60 -15.93
CA LEU A 150 5.95 17.48 -16.65
C LEU A 150 5.74 17.58 -18.17
N ALA A 151 4.52 17.92 -18.61
CA ALA A 151 4.23 18.13 -20.02
C ALA A 151 5.00 19.33 -20.61
N SER A 152 5.13 20.42 -19.86
CA SER A 152 5.88 21.62 -20.32
C SER A 152 7.37 21.34 -20.52
N LEU A 153 7.92 20.38 -19.76
CA LEU A 153 9.31 19.94 -19.84
C LEU A 153 9.52 18.76 -20.79
N ARG A 154 8.50 18.42 -21.59
CA ARG A 154 8.55 17.35 -22.61
C ARG A 154 8.89 15.99 -21.98
N CYS A 155 8.23 15.68 -20.86
CA CYS A 155 8.32 14.39 -20.20
C CYS A 155 7.03 13.60 -20.42
N ASN A 156 7.18 12.34 -20.82
CA ASN A 156 6.09 11.37 -20.84
C ASN A 156 5.97 10.71 -19.48
N ILE A 157 4.75 10.47 -19.02
CA ILE A 157 4.50 9.70 -17.80
C ILE A 157 4.22 8.27 -18.24
N VAL A 158 5.06 7.33 -17.78
CA VAL A 158 4.91 5.92 -18.10
C VAL A 158 4.02 5.25 -17.06
N ASN A 159 4.35 5.46 -15.78
CA ASN A 159 3.54 4.99 -14.66
C ASN A 159 3.44 6.10 -13.63
N ALA A 160 2.31 6.23 -12.96
CA ALA A 160 2.23 7.04 -11.76
C ALA A 160 1.26 6.44 -10.76
N GLU A 161 1.62 6.54 -9.49
CA GLU A 161 0.73 6.23 -8.39
C GLU A 161 0.65 7.41 -7.44
N VAL A 162 -0.57 7.87 -7.18
CA VAL A 162 -0.85 9.10 -6.43
C VAL A 162 -1.84 8.78 -5.34
N TRP A 163 -1.50 9.09 -4.09
CA TRP A 163 -2.35 8.88 -2.91
C TRP A 163 -2.60 10.21 -2.20
N THR A 164 -3.83 10.42 -1.74
CA THR A 164 -4.14 11.51 -0.82
C THR A 164 -4.86 11.00 0.43
N HIS A 165 -4.53 11.58 1.59
CA HIS A 165 -5.15 11.26 2.87
C HIS A 165 -4.88 12.37 3.88
N ASP A 166 -5.90 12.78 4.65
CA ASP A 166 -5.78 13.83 5.68
C ASP A 166 -5.08 15.12 5.21
N ARG A 167 -5.44 15.60 4.01
CA ARG A 167 -4.84 16.77 3.32
C ARG A 167 -3.37 16.59 2.97
N ARG A 168 -2.87 15.36 2.91
CA ARG A 168 -1.53 15.05 2.44
C ARG A 168 -1.63 14.36 1.10
N ALA A 169 -0.65 14.63 0.24
CA ALA A 169 -0.51 13.99 -1.05
C ALA A 169 0.88 13.39 -1.15
N ALA A 170 0.97 12.17 -1.67
CA ALA A 170 2.22 11.56 -2.07
C ALA A 170 2.06 10.97 -3.47
N ALA A 171 3.10 11.08 -4.30
CA ALA A 171 3.12 10.53 -5.63
C ALA A 171 4.48 9.90 -5.95
N VAL A 172 4.45 8.77 -6.64
CA VAL A 172 5.61 8.16 -7.28
C VAL A 172 5.32 8.10 -8.77
N ILE A 173 6.13 8.79 -9.57
CA ILE A 173 5.90 9.01 -11.00
C ILE A 173 7.15 8.55 -11.76
N GLN A 174 6.97 7.62 -12.68
CA GLN A 174 8.00 7.18 -13.62
C GLN A 174 7.82 7.92 -14.93
N ILE A 175 8.86 8.63 -15.36
CA ILE A 175 8.87 9.44 -16.57
C ILE A 175 9.97 9.03 -17.54
N THR A 176 9.73 9.33 -18.81
CA THR A 176 10.71 9.27 -19.89
C THR A 176 10.74 10.58 -20.64
N ASP A 177 11.80 10.80 -21.40
CA ASP A 177 11.88 11.92 -22.32
C ASP A 177 10.94 11.71 -23.52
N GLU A 178 10.15 12.73 -23.88
CA GLU A 178 9.14 12.64 -24.94
C GLU A 178 9.73 12.30 -26.32
N ALA A 179 10.92 12.83 -26.64
CA ALA A 179 11.52 12.67 -27.96
C ALA A 179 12.25 11.33 -28.13
N THR A 180 12.89 10.85 -27.06
CA THR A 180 13.76 9.65 -27.11
C THR A 180 13.12 8.41 -26.52
N GLY A 181 12.09 8.54 -25.67
CA GLY A 181 11.53 7.43 -24.90
C GLY A 181 12.49 6.85 -23.85
N LEU A 182 13.62 7.51 -23.60
CA LEU A 182 14.66 7.08 -22.66
C LEU A 182 14.56 7.85 -21.34
N PRO A 183 15.25 7.41 -20.27
CA PRO A 183 15.29 8.17 -19.02
C PRO A 183 15.85 9.58 -19.26
N VAL A 184 15.28 10.55 -18.55
CA VAL A 184 15.81 11.91 -18.51
C VAL A 184 17.12 11.89 -17.72
N ARG A 185 18.25 12.00 -18.42
CA ARG A 185 19.60 12.04 -17.83
C ARG A 185 20.25 13.42 -17.82
N ASP A 186 19.67 14.39 -18.52
CA ASP A 186 20.20 15.75 -18.59
C ASP A 186 20.10 16.44 -17.23
N GLY A 187 21.26 16.78 -16.64
CA GLY A 187 21.33 17.37 -15.30
C GLY A 187 20.60 18.72 -15.20
N GLY A 188 20.61 19.53 -16.26
CA GLY A 188 19.92 20.81 -16.29
C GLY A 188 18.40 20.64 -16.24
N ARG A 189 17.87 19.71 -17.04
CA ARG A 189 16.43 19.34 -17.01
C ARG A 189 16.02 18.72 -15.68
N LEU A 190 16.85 17.87 -15.10
CA LEU A 190 16.58 17.27 -13.79
C LEU A 190 16.54 18.33 -12.68
N SER A 191 17.46 19.31 -12.70
CA SER A 191 17.42 20.45 -11.78
C SER A 191 16.17 21.31 -12.01
N GLN A 192 15.78 21.56 -13.26
CA GLN A 192 14.57 22.30 -13.58
C GLN A 192 13.30 21.57 -13.13
N LEU A 193 13.24 20.24 -13.30
CA LEU A 193 12.17 19.40 -12.76
C LEU A 193 12.07 19.53 -11.25
N GLN A 194 13.18 19.38 -10.53
CA GLN A 194 13.23 19.51 -9.08
C GLN A 194 12.78 20.89 -8.61
N GLU A 195 13.24 21.95 -9.27
CA GLU A 195 12.88 23.33 -8.93
C GLU A 195 11.38 23.60 -9.16
N LEU A 196 10.88 23.32 -10.37
CA LEU A 196 9.48 23.62 -10.71
C LEU A 196 8.50 22.77 -9.90
N LEU A 197 8.76 21.48 -9.74
CA LEU A 197 7.93 20.62 -8.89
C LEU A 197 8.06 21.03 -7.43
N GLY A 198 9.27 21.39 -6.96
CA GLY A 198 9.49 21.90 -5.62
C GLY A 198 8.66 23.15 -5.32
N ASN A 199 8.50 24.04 -6.30
CA ASN A 199 7.65 25.23 -6.17
C ASN A 199 6.16 24.85 -6.11
N VAL A 200 5.70 23.93 -6.97
CA VAL A 200 4.31 23.43 -6.95
C VAL A 200 3.95 22.78 -5.62
N MET A 201 4.88 21.99 -5.05
CA MET A 201 4.68 21.26 -3.79
C MET A 201 4.77 22.14 -2.54
N GLN A 202 5.49 23.27 -2.60
CA GLN A 202 5.50 24.25 -1.51
C GLN A 202 4.18 25.03 -1.42
N GLY A 203 3.54 25.30 -2.57
CA GLY A 203 2.31 26.08 -2.66
C GLY A 203 2.48 27.54 -2.20
N ASP A 204 1.47 28.37 -2.42
CA ASP A 204 1.46 29.77 -1.95
C ASP A 204 1.12 29.89 -0.44
N GLY A 205 1.45 28.85 0.34
CA GLY A 205 1.18 28.80 1.77
C GLY A 205 1.98 29.88 2.51
N ASP A 206 1.28 30.94 2.88
CA ASP A 206 1.71 32.01 3.77
C ASP A 206 2.53 31.47 4.95
N GLY A 207 3.56 32.21 5.37
CA GLY A 207 4.66 31.79 6.26
C GLY A 207 4.30 31.43 7.71
N GLY A 208 3.18 30.74 7.94
CA GLY A 208 2.89 30.02 9.15
C GLY A 208 3.89 28.88 9.28
N GLY A 209 4.78 28.97 10.29
CA GLY A 209 5.92 28.09 10.51
C GLY A 209 5.60 26.65 10.90
N ASP A 210 4.64 26.01 10.22
CA ASP A 210 4.41 24.58 10.32
C ASP A 210 5.25 23.89 9.22
N SER A 211 6.39 23.34 9.63
CA SER A 211 7.50 22.83 8.82
C SER A 211 7.18 21.65 7.87
N ARG A 212 5.93 21.46 7.44
CA ARG A 212 5.54 20.45 6.43
C ARG A 212 5.89 20.91 5.02
N LYS A 213 7.18 21.12 4.79
CA LYS A 213 7.72 21.53 3.50
C LYS A 213 7.51 20.39 2.51
N GLY A 214 6.76 20.65 1.44
CA GLY A 214 6.66 19.73 0.32
C GLY A 214 8.04 19.34 -0.18
N SER A 215 8.26 18.05 -0.41
CA SER A 215 9.54 17.50 -0.83
C SER A 215 9.42 16.85 -2.19
N THR A 216 10.48 17.01 -2.98
CA THR A 216 10.61 16.47 -4.33
C THR A 216 11.96 15.78 -4.45
N ALA A 217 11.97 14.50 -4.80
CA ALA A 217 13.17 13.76 -5.09
C ALA A 217 13.10 13.19 -6.51
N VAL A 218 14.25 13.16 -7.19
CA VAL A 218 14.36 12.58 -8.54
C VAL A 218 15.52 11.60 -8.54
N SER A 219 15.26 10.37 -8.98
CA SER A 219 16.23 9.27 -9.03
C SER A 219 16.09 8.48 -10.33
N LEU A 220 17.10 7.69 -10.68
CA LEU A 220 17.05 6.77 -11.80
C LEU A 220 16.61 5.39 -11.32
N GLY A 221 15.74 4.73 -12.10
CA GLY A 221 15.26 3.37 -11.83
C GLY A 221 13.89 3.30 -11.17
N ALA A 222 13.37 2.08 -11.07
CA ALA A 222 12.06 1.80 -10.51
C ALA A 222 12.16 1.40 -9.02
N ALA A 223 11.36 2.03 -8.18
CA ALA A 223 11.01 1.50 -6.86
C ALA A 223 9.60 0.90 -6.95
N ASN A 224 9.28 -0.06 -6.07
CA ASN A 224 7.89 -0.47 -5.88
C ASN A 224 7.10 0.74 -5.33
N ALA A 225 6.25 1.32 -6.18
CA ALA A 225 5.57 2.58 -5.93
C ALA A 225 4.70 2.51 -4.66
N GLU A 226 3.95 1.41 -4.49
CA GLU A 226 3.09 1.20 -3.34
C GLU A 226 3.87 1.18 -2.02
N ARG A 227 4.97 0.41 -1.97
CA ARG A 227 5.83 0.36 -0.78
C ARG A 227 6.45 1.71 -0.48
N ARG A 228 6.84 2.47 -1.51
CA ARG A 228 7.43 3.79 -1.35
C ARG A 228 6.41 4.82 -0.86
N LEU A 229 5.17 4.78 -1.34
CA LEU A 229 4.11 5.68 -0.91
C LEU A 229 3.75 5.52 0.56
N HIS A 230 3.74 4.29 1.09
CA HIS A 230 3.58 4.06 2.54
C HIS A 230 4.62 4.81 3.36
N ARG A 231 5.89 4.72 2.95
CA ARG A 231 7.00 5.39 3.62
C ARG A 231 6.91 6.91 3.52
N LEU A 232 6.67 7.44 2.32
CA LEU A 232 6.51 8.88 2.11
C LEU A 232 5.37 9.48 2.96
N MET A 233 4.25 8.77 3.06
CA MET A 233 3.11 9.19 3.88
C MET A 233 3.40 9.10 5.38
N LEU A 234 4.23 8.16 5.84
CA LEU A 234 4.63 8.10 7.25
C LEU A 234 5.64 9.20 7.61
N ASP A 235 6.68 9.38 6.77
CA ASP A 235 7.84 10.23 7.04
C ASP A 235 7.49 11.73 7.10
N ASP A 236 6.60 12.20 6.21
CA ASP A 236 6.15 13.62 6.18
C ASP A 236 5.13 13.97 7.30
N GLY A 237 4.89 13.02 8.24
CA GLY A 237 4.54 13.32 9.62
C GLY A 237 3.13 12.97 10.09
N ASP A 238 3.04 11.97 10.97
CA ASP A 238 1.99 11.81 11.99
C ASP A 238 2.41 12.40 13.36
N ALA A 239 3.58 13.06 13.44
CA ALA A 239 4.20 13.43 14.71
C ALA A 239 3.55 14.59 15.49
N GLY A 240 2.33 15.06 15.17
CA GLY A 240 1.90 16.35 15.73
C GLY A 240 0.42 16.67 15.90
N ARG A 241 -0.57 15.82 15.58
CA ARG A 241 -1.97 16.20 15.83
C ARG A 241 -2.46 15.75 17.23
N CYS A 242 -2.03 16.50 18.24
CA CYS A 242 -2.81 16.68 19.46
C CYS A 242 -3.97 17.64 19.15
N GLY A 243 -5.21 17.17 19.25
CA GLY A 243 -6.39 18.03 19.38
C GLY A 243 -6.82 18.76 18.11
N GLU A 244 -7.72 18.14 17.35
CA GLU A 244 -8.81 18.85 16.68
C GLU A 244 -9.83 17.80 16.24
N GLU A 245 -10.73 17.48 17.18
CA GLU A 245 -11.97 16.79 16.86
C GLU A 245 -12.79 17.71 15.95
N ARG A 246 -12.58 17.65 14.63
CA ARG A 246 -13.61 18.14 13.73
C ARG A 246 -14.77 17.15 13.82
N GLY A 247 -15.74 17.50 14.66
CA GLY A 247 -17.12 17.03 14.63
C GLY A 247 -17.85 17.42 13.34
N GLY A 248 -17.22 17.20 12.19
CA GLY A 248 -17.94 17.07 10.94
C GLY A 248 -18.77 15.80 11.06
N VAL A 249 -20.06 15.91 10.78
CA VAL A 249 -21.00 14.79 10.67
C VAL A 249 -20.63 13.98 9.41
N ALA A 250 -19.40 13.46 9.37
CA ALA A 250 -18.95 12.52 8.36
C ALA A 250 -19.72 11.24 8.66
N ALA A 251 -20.85 11.09 7.96
CA ALA A 251 -21.73 9.93 7.98
C ALA A 251 -20.92 8.69 8.31
N ALA A 252 -21.23 8.03 9.44
CA ALA A 252 -20.50 6.92 10.04
C ALA A 252 -19.86 6.02 8.97
N LYS A 253 -18.66 6.41 8.50
CA LYS A 253 -17.89 5.63 7.55
C LYS A 253 -17.50 4.39 8.33
N ALA A 254 -17.58 3.22 7.71
CA ALA A 254 -17.14 1.98 8.34
C ALA A 254 -15.61 2.04 8.46
N LYS A 255 -15.12 2.82 9.44
CA LYS A 255 -13.71 3.05 9.68
C LYS A 255 -13.09 1.73 10.14
N ALA A 256 -11.84 1.55 9.74
CA ALA A 256 -11.03 0.47 10.27
C ALA A 256 -10.98 0.60 11.80
N LYS A 257 -11.22 -0.50 12.51
CA LYS A 257 -11.13 -0.52 13.97
C LYS A 257 -9.85 -1.26 14.34
N VAL A 258 -8.89 -0.52 14.90
CA VAL A 258 -7.65 -1.09 15.42
C VAL A 258 -7.71 -1.14 16.94
N VAL A 259 -7.43 -2.31 17.50
CA VAL A 259 -7.28 -2.51 18.94
C VAL A 259 -5.89 -3.03 19.21
N VAL A 260 -5.12 -2.28 19.99
CA VAL A 260 -3.82 -2.72 20.51
C VAL A 260 -4.04 -3.17 21.95
N MET A 261 -3.43 -4.27 22.37
CA MET A 261 -3.46 -4.80 23.73
C MET A 261 -2.17 -5.50 24.13
N ASP A 262 -1.89 -5.59 25.43
CA ASP A 262 -0.64 -6.15 25.93
C ASP A 262 -0.85 -7.63 26.24
N CYS A 263 0.04 -8.49 25.74
CA CYS A 263 0.12 -9.89 26.10
C CYS A 263 1.35 -10.08 27.00
N THR A 264 1.15 -9.83 28.30
CA THR A 264 2.22 -9.79 29.31
C THR A 264 2.94 -11.12 29.48
N GLU A 265 2.21 -12.24 29.37
CA GLU A 265 2.76 -13.61 29.53
C GLU A 265 3.91 -13.90 28.56
N ARG A 266 3.80 -13.41 27.31
CA ARG A 266 4.77 -13.65 26.25
C ARG A 266 5.54 -12.39 25.85
N ARG A 267 5.37 -11.28 26.57
CA ARG A 267 5.96 -9.96 26.25
C ARG A 267 5.71 -9.55 24.79
N TYR A 268 4.48 -9.77 24.31
CA TYR A 268 4.03 -9.32 23.00
C TYR A 268 3.05 -8.17 23.14
N THR A 269 2.94 -7.36 22.10
CA THR A 269 1.78 -6.52 21.87
C THR A 269 0.90 -7.21 20.83
N VAL A 270 -0.40 -7.32 21.12
CA VAL A 270 -1.38 -7.87 20.19
C VAL A 270 -2.08 -6.72 19.48
N VAL A 271 -2.04 -6.73 18.16
CA VAL A 271 -2.71 -5.77 17.28
C VAL A 271 -3.85 -6.51 16.59
N ILE A 272 -5.07 -6.04 16.78
CA ILE A 272 -6.26 -6.59 16.15
C ILE A 272 -6.86 -5.52 15.24
N LEU A 273 -6.98 -5.83 13.96
CA LEU A 273 -7.60 -4.99 12.95
C LEU A 273 -8.90 -5.66 12.45
N ARG A 274 -9.98 -4.87 12.39
CA ARG A 274 -11.24 -5.24 11.74
C ARG A 274 -11.67 -4.14 10.79
N CYS A 275 -11.93 -4.50 9.54
CA CYS A 275 -12.45 -3.58 8.53
C CYS A 275 -13.18 -4.35 7.42
N ARG A 276 -13.74 -3.63 6.46
CA ARG A 276 -14.24 -4.25 5.22
C ARG A 276 -13.06 -4.80 4.43
N ASP A 277 -13.20 -6.02 3.95
CA ASP A 277 -12.17 -6.64 3.14
C ASP A 277 -12.02 -5.95 1.79
N ARG A 278 -10.76 -5.85 1.34
CA ARG A 278 -10.38 -5.29 0.04
C ARG A 278 -9.02 -5.84 -0.42
N PRO A 279 -8.74 -5.82 -1.73
CA PRO A 279 -7.42 -6.16 -2.24
C PRO A 279 -6.30 -5.40 -1.53
N ARG A 280 -5.17 -6.09 -1.34
CA ARG A 280 -3.93 -5.57 -0.75
C ARG A 280 -4.03 -5.09 0.70
N LEU A 281 -5.11 -5.40 1.42
CA LEU A 281 -5.28 -5.01 2.83
C LEU A 281 -4.14 -5.52 3.72
N LEU A 282 -3.79 -6.81 3.62
CA LEU A 282 -2.67 -7.41 4.37
C LEU A 282 -1.35 -6.68 4.12
N PHE A 283 -1.10 -6.32 2.86
CA PHE A 283 0.10 -5.59 2.47
C PHE A 283 0.17 -4.20 3.13
N ASP A 284 -0.94 -3.46 3.16
CA ASP A 284 -1.01 -2.14 3.79
C ASP A 284 -0.74 -2.21 5.30
N THR A 285 -1.35 -3.19 5.96
CA THR A 285 -1.17 -3.40 7.40
C THR A 285 0.27 -3.77 7.73
N LEU A 286 0.89 -4.64 6.94
CA LEU A 286 2.29 -5.03 7.15
C LEU A 286 3.27 -3.91 6.81
N CYS A 287 2.99 -3.06 5.81
CA CYS A 287 3.76 -1.86 5.55
C CYS A 287 3.79 -0.96 6.79
N ALA A 288 2.62 -0.65 7.35
CA ALA A 288 2.51 0.18 8.53
C ALA A 288 3.26 -0.39 9.74
N LEU A 289 3.09 -1.69 10.03
CA LEU A 289 3.83 -2.34 11.12
C LEU A 289 5.34 -2.28 10.91
N THR A 290 5.80 -2.59 9.70
CA THR A 290 7.22 -2.62 9.36
C THR A 290 7.85 -1.22 9.40
N ASP A 291 7.16 -0.20 8.89
CA ASP A 291 7.65 1.18 8.90
C ASP A 291 7.62 1.82 10.29
N LEU A 292 6.79 1.29 11.19
CA LEU A 292 6.85 1.58 12.63
C LEU A 292 7.88 0.69 13.37
N HIS A 293 8.68 -0.08 12.64
CA HIS A 293 9.71 -0.98 13.18
C HIS A 293 9.17 -2.08 14.10
N TYR A 294 7.93 -2.52 13.91
CA TYR A 294 7.41 -3.72 14.57
C TYR A 294 7.67 -4.98 13.73
N VAL A 295 8.05 -6.04 14.43
CA VAL A 295 8.23 -7.38 13.88
C VAL A 295 7.04 -8.23 14.28
N VAL A 296 6.39 -8.84 13.29
CA VAL A 296 5.32 -9.84 13.50
C VAL A 296 5.96 -11.18 13.83
N PHE A 297 5.65 -11.71 15.01
CA PHE A 297 6.07 -13.04 15.44
C PHE A 297 5.01 -14.09 15.16
N HIS A 298 3.76 -13.78 15.47
CA HIS A 298 2.65 -14.64 15.12
C HIS A 298 1.55 -13.79 14.51
N GLY A 299 0.79 -14.35 13.58
CA GLY A 299 -0.29 -13.63 12.96
C GLY A 299 -1.33 -14.56 12.36
N THR A 300 -2.57 -14.11 12.36
CA THR A 300 -3.65 -14.75 11.63
C THR A 300 -4.44 -13.70 10.87
N VAL A 301 -4.73 -14.00 9.61
CA VAL A 301 -5.48 -13.16 8.69
C VAL A 301 -6.61 -14.01 8.14
N ASP A 302 -7.82 -13.49 8.23
CA ASP A 302 -9.02 -14.11 7.70
C ASP A 302 -9.85 -13.06 6.96
N ALA A 303 -9.92 -13.20 5.65
CA ALA A 303 -10.78 -12.43 4.76
C ALA A 303 -11.94 -13.27 4.20
N GLU A 304 -12.10 -14.53 4.63
CA GLU A 304 -13.19 -15.41 4.19
C GLU A 304 -14.54 -15.10 4.87
N GLY A 305 -14.69 -13.92 5.46
CA GLY A 305 -15.94 -13.48 6.08
C GLY A 305 -17.10 -13.65 5.10
N GLY A 306 -18.21 -14.23 5.57
CA GLY A 306 -19.44 -14.47 4.81
C GLY A 306 -20.10 -13.19 4.28
N SER A 307 -21.43 -13.12 4.20
CA SER A 307 -22.16 -12.00 3.54
C SER A 307 -21.74 -10.56 3.92
N ALA A 308 -21.05 -10.37 5.05
CA ALA A 308 -20.57 -9.07 5.50
C ALA A 308 -19.23 -8.60 4.87
N LYS A 309 -18.46 -9.47 4.21
CA LYS A 309 -17.13 -9.15 3.63
C LYS A 309 -16.24 -8.39 4.63
N GLU A 310 -16.20 -8.87 5.87
CA GLU A 310 -15.36 -8.32 6.94
C GLU A 310 -14.03 -9.08 6.98
N ALA A 311 -12.93 -8.33 6.99
CA ALA A 311 -11.60 -8.86 7.22
C ALA A 311 -11.22 -8.77 8.70
N TYR A 312 -10.61 -9.84 9.21
CA TYR A 312 -10.03 -9.94 10.54
C TYR A 312 -8.53 -10.18 10.43
N GLN A 313 -7.74 -9.37 11.13
CA GLN A 313 -6.30 -9.58 11.25
C GLN A 313 -5.87 -9.44 12.71
N GLU A 314 -5.05 -10.38 13.17
CA GLU A 314 -4.50 -10.37 14.52
C GLU A 314 -3.00 -10.66 14.44
N TYR A 315 -2.19 -9.78 15.03
CA TYR A 315 -0.73 -9.87 15.02
C TYR A 315 -0.16 -9.78 16.42
N TYR A 316 0.79 -10.66 16.71
CA TYR A 316 1.62 -10.65 17.91
C TYR A 316 2.95 -10.02 17.53
N VAL A 317 3.17 -8.78 17.95
CA VAL A 317 4.31 -7.97 17.54
C VAL A 317 5.22 -7.60 18.70
N ARG A 318 6.48 -7.34 18.38
CA ARG A 318 7.42 -6.58 19.23
C ARG A 318 8.09 -5.51 18.39
N HIS A 319 8.48 -4.41 19.01
CA HIS A 319 9.36 -3.46 18.35
C HIS A 319 10.71 -4.15 18.03
N VAL A 320 11.44 -3.64 17.04
CA VAL A 320 12.73 -4.19 16.62
C VAL A 320 13.77 -4.22 17.75
N ASP A 321 13.59 -3.37 18.77
CA ASP A 321 14.39 -3.38 20.01
C ASP A 321 14.08 -4.57 20.95
N GLY A 322 13.10 -5.42 20.60
CA GLY A 322 12.70 -6.60 21.35
C GLY A 322 11.63 -6.39 22.43
N HIS A 323 11.10 -5.17 22.61
CA HIS A 323 10.10 -4.85 23.63
C HIS A 323 8.68 -4.74 23.04
N PRO A 324 7.64 -5.02 23.85
CA PRO A 324 6.28 -4.61 23.51
C PRO A 324 6.14 -3.08 23.59
N VAL A 325 5.02 -2.56 23.09
CA VAL A 325 4.62 -1.16 23.23
C VAL A 325 4.72 -0.71 24.70
N ARG A 326 5.40 0.41 24.95
CA ARG A 326 5.84 0.79 26.30
C ARG A 326 4.98 1.88 26.94
N CYS A 327 4.33 2.71 26.13
CA CYS A 327 3.54 3.83 26.61
C CYS A 327 2.30 4.08 25.74
N ASP A 328 1.33 4.81 26.31
CA ASP A 328 0.07 5.13 25.62
C ASP A 328 0.28 6.00 24.38
N ALA A 329 1.32 6.84 24.35
CA ALA A 329 1.64 7.66 23.19
C ALA A 329 2.11 6.80 22.01
N GLU A 330 2.99 5.83 22.26
CA GLU A 330 3.42 4.85 21.27
C GLU A 330 2.25 3.99 20.79
N ARG A 331 1.40 3.55 21.72
CA ARG A 331 0.17 2.80 21.41
C ARG A 331 -0.77 3.58 20.50
N LEU A 332 -1.03 4.84 20.85
CA LEU A 332 -1.91 5.71 20.08
C LEU A 332 -1.33 6.00 18.69
N ARG A 333 -0.01 6.16 18.60
CA ARG A 333 0.69 6.29 17.31
C ARG A 333 0.50 5.03 16.46
N LEU A 334 0.70 3.85 17.03
CA LEU A 334 0.51 2.57 16.33
C LEU A 334 -0.93 2.42 15.81
N VAL A 335 -1.93 2.70 16.65
CA VAL A 335 -3.35 2.69 16.24
C VAL A 335 -3.60 3.62 15.07
N ARG A 336 -3.20 4.90 15.20
CA ARG A 336 -3.45 5.93 14.18
C ARG A 336 -2.79 5.62 12.85
N CYS A 337 -1.52 5.21 12.87
CA CYS A 337 -0.78 4.89 11.65
C CYS A 337 -1.36 3.66 10.94
N LEU A 338 -1.85 2.66 11.68
CA LEU A 338 -2.52 1.49 11.11
C LEU A 338 -3.88 1.85 10.49
N GLU A 339 -4.69 2.63 11.20
CA GLU A 339 -5.97 3.13 10.68
C GLU A 339 -5.74 3.95 9.40
N ALA A 340 -4.80 4.89 9.43
CA ALA A 340 -4.43 5.70 8.28
C ALA A 340 -3.93 4.85 7.10
N ALA A 341 -3.05 3.88 7.33
CA ALA A 341 -2.54 3.00 6.28
C ALA A 341 -3.64 2.19 5.58
N VAL A 342 -4.60 1.68 6.36
CA VAL A 342 -5.75 0.94 5.82
C VAL A 342 -6.71 1.88 5.08
N GLU A 343 -6.93 3.08 5.59
CA GLU A 343 -7.87 4.05 5.03
C GLU A 343 -7.35 4.72 3.75
N ARG A 344 -6.04 4.96 3.61
CA ARG A 344 -5.43 5.58 2.41
C ARG A 344 -5.85 4.89 1.11
N ARG A 345 -5.86 3.55 1.10
CA ARG A 345 -6.27 2.75 -0.08
C ARG A 345 -7.75 2.36 -0.07
N ALA A 346 -8.44 2.49 1.07
CA ALA A 346 -9.89 2.30 1.15
C ALA A 346 -10.61 3.57 0.65
N SER A 347 -10.46 3.90 -0.64
CA SER A 347 -11.10 5.07 -1.21
C SER A 347 -12.57 4.75 -1.52
N ASP A 348 -13.50 5.25 -0.70
CA ASP A 348 -14.96 5.24 -0.95
C ASP A 348 -15.39 6.17 -2.12
N GLY A 349 -14.42 6.67 -2.90
CA GLY A 349 -14.65 7.54 -4.05
C GLY A 349 -15.28 6.81 -5.22
N LEU A 350 -15.69 7.59 -6.23
CA LEU A 350 -16.12 7.05 -7.51
C LEU A 350 -14.89 6.59 -8.30
N GLU A 351 -14.88 5.31 -8.68
CA GLU A 351 -13.82 4.74 -9.53
C GLU A 351 -14.14 5.03 -11.00
N LEU A 352 -13.24 5.78 -11.64
CA LEU A 352 -13.27 6.14 -13.04
C LEU A 352 -12.09 5.48 -13.73
N GLU A 353 -12.37 4.66 -14.72
CA GLU A 353 -11.35 4.09 -15.59
C GLU A 353 -11.37 4.82 -16.93
N VAL A 354 -10.20 5.26 -17.38
CA VAL A 354 -9.96 5.92 -18.65
C VAL A 354 -9.09 5.01 -19.49
N LYS A 355 -9.64 4.50 -20.59
CA LYS A 355 -8.88 3.76 -21.61
C LYS A 355 -8.91 4.50 -22.93
N THR A 356 -7.73 4.86 -23.44
CA THR A 356 -7.58 5.62 -24.70
C THR A 356 -6.18 5.44 -25.26
N GLU A 357 -6.00 5.70 -26.55
CA GLU A 357 -4.66 5.88 -27.13
C GLU A 357 -3.93 7.02 -26.42
N ASP A 358 -2.68 6.77 -26.03
CA ASP A 358 -1.86 7.73 -25.32
C ASP A 358 -1.30 8.81 -26.26
N ARG A 359 -1.15 10.02 -25.74
CA ARG A 359 -0.55 11.15 -26.43
C ARG A 359 0.11 12.10 -25.45
N ALA A 360 1.11 12.85 -25.93
CA ALA A 360 1.80 13.84 -25.12
C ALA A 360 0.81 14.82 -24.46
N GLY A 361 0.90 14.92 -23.13
CA GLY A 361 0.06 15.81 -22.32
C GLY A 361 -1.36 15.31 -22.03
N LEU A 362 -1.73 14.08 -22.42
CA LEU A 362 -3.06 13.51 -22.15
C LEU A 362 -3.46 13.61 -20.67
N LEU A 363 -2.60 13.17 -19.77
CA LEU A 363 -2.88 13.20 -18.33
C LEU A 363 -3.06 14.63 -17.79
N SER A 364 -2.32 15.60 -18.33
CA SER A 364 -2.48 17.03 -17.97
C SER A 364 -3.86 17.54 -18.37
N GLU A 365 -4.37 17.12 -19.52
CA GLU A 365 -5.71 17.46 -19.98
C GLU A 365 -6.81 16.81 -19.12
N ILE A 366 -6.70 15.51 -18.85
CA ILE A 366 -7.67 14.77 -18.02
C ILE A 366 -7.76 15.38 -16.61
N THR A 367 -6.62 15.60 -15.98
CA THR A 367 -6.56 16.16 -14.62
C THR A 367 -7.02 17.62 -14.58
N ARG A 368 -6.82 18.38 -15.66
CA ARG A 368 -7.39 19.73 -15.80
C ARG A 368 -8.92 19.67 -15.89
N VAL A 369 -9.47 18.77 -16.69
CA VAL A 369 -10.92 18.55 -16.80
C VAL A 369 -11.53 18.20 -15.44
N PHE A 370 -10.88 17.33 -14.66
CA PHE A 370 -11.33 17.03 -13.29
C PHE A 370 -11.33 18.27 -12.39
N ARG A 371 -10.26 19.07 -12.44
CA ARG A 371 -10.17 20.32 -11.68
C ARG A 371 -11.28 21.31 -12.07
N GLU A 372 -11.54 21.48 -13.36
CA GLU A 372 -12.57 22.40 -13.88
C GLU A 372 -13.99 21.97 -13.46
N ASN A 373 -14.23 20.66 -13.33
CA ASN A 373 -15.47 20.10 -12.81
C ASN A 373 -15.51 19.99 -11.28
N SER A 374 -14.57 20.65 -10.57
CA SER A 374 -14.49 20.67 -9.10
C SER A 374 -14.35 19.29 -8.46
N LEU A 375 -13.72 18.35 -9.16
CA LEU A 375 -13.42 17.02 -8.66
C LEU A 375 -12.03 17.00 -8.03
N SER A 376 -11.95 16.28 -6.90
CA SER A 376 -10.69 15.99 -6.24
C SER A 376 -10.32 14.53 -6.47
N ILE A 377 -9.03 14.29 -6.74
CA ILE A 377 -8.47 12.96 -6.95
C ILE A 377 -7.95 12.46 -5.61
N ILE A 378 -8.60 11.43 -5.07
CA ILE A 378 -8.19 10.76 -3.83
C ILE A 378 -7.03 9.80 -4.11
N ARG A 379 -7.13 9.10 -5.26
CA ARG A 379 -6.13 8.14 -5.70
C ARG A 379 -6.08 8.10 -7.21
N ALA A 380 -4.89 7.92 -7.76
CA ALA A 380 -4.72 7.61 -9.18
C ALA A 380 -3.71 6.48 -9.36
N VAL A 381 -4.01 5.58 -10.27
CA VAL A 381 -3.06 4.61 -10.84
C VAL A 381 -3.06 4.87 -12.33
N ILE A 382 -1.92 5.29 -12.84
CA ILE A 382 -1.73 5.69 -14.23
C ILE A 382 -0.73 4.73 -14.83
N THR A 383 -1.02 4.21 -16.01
CA THR A 383 -0.16 3.25 -16.69
C THR A 383 -0.33 3.41 -18.19
N THR A 384 0.76 3.75 -18.86
CA THR A 384 0.85 3.72 -20.32
C THR A 384 1.59 2.46 -20.72
N LYS A 385 0.95 1.63 -21.56
CA LYS A 385 1.56 0.43 -22.12
C LYS A 385 1.23 0.30 -23.59
N ASP A 386 2.24 0.00 -24.41
CA ASP A 386 2.09 -0.24 -25.85
C ASP A 386 1.34 0.88 -26.61
N GLY A 387 1.47 2.14 -26.14
CA GLY A 387 0.81 3.31 -26.71
C GLY A 387 -0.64 3.50 -26.27
N GLU A 388 -1.15 2.69 -25.34
CA GLU A 388 -2.47 2.82 -24.72
C GLU A 388 -2.31 3.30 -23.28
N ALA A 389 -3.12 4.29 -22.88
CA ALA A 389 -3.26 4.74 -21.51
C ALA A 389 -4.40 3.99 -20.83
N ASP A 390 -4.10 3.31 -19.71
CA ASP A 390 -5.05 2.58 -18.87
C ASP A 390 -5.00 3.16 -17.45
N ASP A 391 -5.74 4.24 -17.26
CA ASP A 391 -5.68 5.04 -16.04
C ASP A 391 -6.92 4.80 -15.17
N THR A 392 -6.71 4.60 -13.88
CA THR A 392 -7.79 4.47 -12.88
C THR A 392 -7.71 5.59 -11.86
N PHE A 393 -8.77 6.38 -11.75
CA PHE A 393 -8.90 7.48 -10.80
C PHE A 393 -10.00 7.20 -9.78
N TYR A 394 -9.76 7.57 -8.53
CA TYR A 394 -10.74 7.56 -7.46
C TYR A 394 -11.03 9.01 -7.10
N VAL A 395 -12.24 9.46 -7.43
CA VAL A 395 -12.60 10.87 -7.32
C VAL A 395 -13.72 11.10 -6.31
N SER A 396 -13.71 12.29 -5.73
CA SER A 396 -14.80 12.86 -4.94
C SER A 396 -15.07 14.29 -5.39
N ASP A 397 -16.13 14.90 -4.86
CA ASP A 397 -16.25 16.35 -4.94
C ASP A 397 -15.08 17.04 -4.16
N ALA A 398 -14.96 18.36 -4.32
CA ALA A 398 -13.96 19.16 -3.62
C ALA A 398 -14.09 19.16 -2.07
N TYR A 399 -15.20 18.63 -1.53
CA TYR A 399 -15.50 18.55 -0.10
C TYR A 399 -15.35 17.11 0.46
N GLY A 400 -15.00 16.13 -0.37
CA GLY A 400 -14.85 14.72 0.01
C GLY A 400 -16.16 13.92 0.03
N ASN A 401 -17.23 14.41 -0.58
CA ASN A 401 -18.50 13.70 -0.77
C ASN A 401 -18.53 12.97 -2.13
N PRO A 402 -19.47 12.02 -2.31
CA PRO A 402 -19.67 11.36 -3.59
C PRO A 402 -19.97 12.37 -4.71
N VAL A 403 -19.45 12.09 -5.90
CA VAL A 403 -19.65 12.92 -7.10
C VAL A 403 -21.12 12.90 -7.53
N ASP A 404 -21.66 14.06 -7.90
CA ASP A 404 -23.03 14.16 -8.39
C ASP A 404 -23.17 13.74 -9.86
N GLY A 405 -24.39 13.37 -10.27
CA GLY A 405 -24.63 12.91 -11.64
C GLY A 405 -24.36 13.99 -12.70
N LYS A 406 -24.48 15.27 -12.34
CA LYS A 406 -24.25 16.39 -13.28
C LYS A 406 -22.79 16.59 -13.61
N ALA A 407 -21.90 16.55 -12.62
CA ALA A 407 -20.47 16.57 -12.87
C ALA A 407 -20.05 15.37 -13.72
N MET A 408 -20.66 14.20 -13.51
CA MET A 408 -20.40 13.01 -14.33
C MET A 408 -20.82 13.16 -15.79
N GLU A 409 -21.98 13.74 -16.06
CA GLU A 409 -22.42 14.03 -17.43
C GLU A 409 -21.47 15.02 -18.12
N ALA A 410 -21.09 16.11 -17.42
CA ALA A 410 -20.16 17.10 -17.94
C ALA A 410 -18.76 16.51 -18.22
N LEU A 411 -18.27 15.62 -17.36
CA LEU A 411 -17.03 14.89 -17.58
C LEU A 411 -17.08 14.03 -18.84
N GLY A 412 -18.18 13.29 -19.03
CA GLY A 412 -18.37 12.44 -20.20
C GLY A 412 -18.36 13.23 -21.50
N GLU A 413 -18.98 14.40 -21.51
CA GLU A 413 -18.97 15.30 -22.67
C GLU A 413 -17.58 15.89 -22.96
N GLN A 414 -16.83 16.26 -21.91
CA GLN A 414 -15.52 16.92 -22.06
C GLN A 414 -14.38 15.94 -22.41
N LEU A 415 -14.42 14.72 -21.87
CA LEU A 415 -13.40 13.70 -22.15
C LEU A 415 -13.66 12.94 -23.47
N GLY A 416 -14.85 13.10 -24.05
CA GLY A 416 -15.15 12.77 -25.44
C GLY A 416 -14.85 11.31 -25.80
N HIS A 417 -13.82 11.09 -26.62
CA HIS A 417 -13.42 9.77 -27.14
C HIS A 417 -12.84 8.83 -26.07
N ALA A 418 -12.46 9.34 -24.91
CA ALA A 418 -11.95 8.53 -23.82
C ALA A 418 -13.07 7.64 -23.26
N VAL A 419 -12.86 6.32 -23.24
CA VAL A 419 -13.86 5.40 -22.70
C VAL A 419 -13.84 5.50 -21.18
N LEU A 420 -14.81 6.22 -20.62
CA LEU A 420 -15.02 6.32 -19.18
C LEU A 420 -15.88 5.17 -18.68
N ARG A 421 -15.26 4.19 -18.01
CA ARG A 421 -16.02 3.17 -17.26
C ARG A 421 -16.16 3.62 -15.81
N VAL A 422 -17.40 3.77 -15.37
CA VAL A 422 -17.73 4.11 -13.98
C VAL A 422 -18.01 2.82 -13.22
N LYS A 423 -17.20 2.53 -12.21
CA LYS A 423 -17.44 1.39 -11.31
C LYS A 423 -17.98 1.90 -10.00
N SER A 424 -19.30 1.81 -9.82
CA SER A 424 -19.91 2.18 -8.54
C SER A 424 -19.62 1.09 -7.49
N ASN A 425 -18.93 1.44 -6.41
CA ASN A 425 -18.82 0.58 -5.22
C ASN A 425 -20.19 0.46 -4.52
N GLY A 426 -21.07 -0.39 -5.04
CA GLY A 426 -22.23 -1.04 -4.38
C GLY A 426 -23.28 -0.20 -3.65
N ARG A 427 -23.11 1.11 -3.45
CA ARG A 427 -23.95 1.89 -2.52
C ARG A 427 -25.17 2.51 -3.19
N ALA A 428 -25.17 2.64 -4.52
CA ALA A 428 -26.32 3.18 -5.25
C ALA A 428 -27.55 2.25 -5.21
N ALA A 429 -27.40 0.98 -4.83
CA ALA A 429 -28.51 0.03 -4.80
C ALA A 429 -29.31 -0.01 -3.47
N ILE A 430 -28.84 0.60 -2.37
CA ILE A 430 -29.50 0.41 -1.06
C ILE A 430 -30.46 1.56 -0.68
N ASN A 431 -30.41 2.73 -1.32
CA ASN A 431 -31.27 3.86 -0.93
C ASN A 431 -32.70 3.84 -1.54
N ARG A 432 -33.20 2.69 -2.01
CA ARG A 432 -34.61 2.55 -2.42
C ARG A 432 -35.43 1.56 -1.58
N ALA A 433 -34.86 0.98 -0.53
CA ALA A 433 -35.59 0.11 0.36
C ALA A 433 -36.09 0.90 1.59
N GLU A 434 -37.38 1.25 1.51
CA GLU A 434 -38.31 1.27 2.64
C GLU A 434 -38.14 2.37 3.70
N ASP A 435 -38.61 3.55 3.30
CA ASP A 435 -39.35 4.47 4.18
C ASP A 435 -40.58 3.73 4.75
N SER A 436 -40.42 3.00 5.85
CA SER A 436 -41.55 2.54 6.67
C SER A 436 -41.11 2.45 8.12
N GLY A 437 -41.75 3.27 8.96
CA GLY A 437 -41.32 3.58 10.31
C GLY A 437 -41.41 2.45 11.31
N GLY A 438 -40.73 2.66 12.43
CA GLY A 438 -40.80 1.80 13.61
C GLY A 438 -39.76 2.24 14.63
N GLY A 439 -40.16 3.16 15.52
CA GLY A 439 -39.34 3.57 16.65
C GLY A 439 -39.00 2.39 17.58
N GLY A 440 -37.78 2.36 18.07
CA GLY A 440 -37.30 1.34 19.00
C GLY A 440 -35.89 1.65 19.47
N ALA A 441 -35.72 2.76 20.20
CA ALA A 441 -34.51 3.00 20.98
C ALA A 441 -34.48 2.01 22.15
N ALA A 442 -33.65 0.96 22.05
CA ALA A 442 -33.37 0.07 23.17
C ALA A 442 -31.94 -0.45 23.15
N ALA A 443 -31.16 0.04 24.12
CA ALA A 443 -30.07 -0.66 24.80
C ALA A 443 -28.93 -1.25 23.94
N ILE A 444 -28.00 -0.36 23.60
CA ILE A 444 -26.56 -0.66 23.58
C ILE A 444 -26.17 -1.04 25.01
N ILE A 445 -25.52 -2.20 25.20
CA ILE A 445 -24.68 -2.67 26.34
C ILE A 445 -24.98 -4.15 26.58
N GLY A 446 -23.98 -5.01 26.34
CA GLY A 446 -23.96 -6.37 26.88
C GLY A 446 -23.97 -7.48 25.83
N ASN A 447 -22.90 -7.60 25.06
CA ASN A 447 -22.40 -8.89 24.56
C ASN A 447 -20.97 -8.71 24.01
N LEU A 448 -20.04 -8.31 24.87
CA LEU A 448 -18.61 -8.24 24.57
C LEU A 448 -17.79 -9.17 25.49
N LEU A 449 -18.36 -10.33 25.84
CA LEU A 449 -17.70 -11.33 26.67
C LEU A 449 -18.05 -12.74 26.17
N LYS A 450 -17.50 -13.11 25.02
CA LYS A 450 -17.23 -14.50 24.69
C LYS A 450 -15.95 -14.56 23.85
N GLY A 451 -14.84 -14.31 24.54
CA GLY A 451 -13.53 -14.75 24.09
C GLY A 451 -13.56 -16.28 24.00
N SER A 452 -13.79 -16.78 22.79
CA SER A 452 -13.63 -18.19 22.47
C SER A 452 -12.12 -18.45 22.39
N PHE A 453 -11.55 -18.97 23.49
CA PHE A 453 -10.19 -19.48 23.58
C PHE A 453 -9.94 -20.74 22.71
N GLN A 454 -10.68 -20.94 21.62
CA GLN A 454 -10.56 -22.14 20.78
C GLN A 454 -9.43 -22.09 19.74
N GLY A 455 -8.57 -21.07 19.74
CA GLY A 455 -7.40 -21.01 18.85
C GLY A 455 -6.26 -22.00 19.16
N PHE A 456 -6.25 -22.65 20.32
CA PHE A 456 -5.11 -23.48 20.76
C PHE A 456 -5.11 -24.95 20.28
N ARG A 457 -5.82 -25.32 19.20
CA ARG A 457 -5.92 -26.75 18.81
C ARG A 457 -5.43 -27.17 17.43
N LEU A 458 -4.71 -26.32 16.70
CA LEU A 458 -4.11 -26.69 15.40
C LEU A 458 -2.60 -26.47 15.37
N ILE A 459 -1.87 -27.06 16.32
CA ILE A 459 -0.47 -27.44 16.12
C ILE A 459 -0.38 -28.92 16.48
N ARG A 460 -0.75 -29.78 15.54
CA ARG A 460 -0.37 -31.19 15.61
C ARG A 460 1.12 -31.23 15.27
N SER A 461 1.95 -31.49 16.27
CA SER A 461 3.34 -31.90 16.07
C SER A 461 3.37 -33.09 15.11
N TYR A 462 3.86 -32.86 13.89
CA TYR A 462 4.40 -33.94 13.07
C TYR A 462 5.82 -34.18 13.57
N SER A 463 6.01 -35.29 14.27
CA SER A 463 7.31 -35.96 14.41
C SER A 463 7.53 -36.90 13.23
#